data_AF-A0A2D5ZWV6-F1
#
_entry.id   AF-A0A2D5ZWV6-F1
#
_cell.length_a   1.000
_cell.length_b   1.000
_cell.length_c   1.000
_cell.angle_alpha   90.00
_cell.angle_beta   90.00
_cell.angle_gamma   90.00
#
_symmetry.space_group_name_H-M   'P 1'
#
loop_
_entity.id
_entity.type
_entity.pdbx_description
1 polymer ?
#
loop_
_entity_poly.entity_id
_entity_poly.type
_entity_poly.pdbx_seq_one_letter_code
_entity_poly.pdbx_strand_id
1 'polypeptide(L)'
;MTFNNRSLSTLSQRILSPVLSLLLCFLGLAQTGCASGGFKLTRQYAQFVNKQSLIIRIVLYLVTMVVFAITLVIDAVIFNTMDFWEGRVSANTYHFNEDGKSYAVTHSYVGPDKLRRTDIQVTDSPATGPVHLVKITLAEQPEGRIHVLENDQLKAIAEDIYSLPKLTLIDGDKRNTKALPQLVAEAN
;
A
#
# COMPACT_ATOMS: atom_id res chain seq x y z
N MET A 1 -25.52 -54.80 11.34
CA MET A 1 -24.23 -54.09 11.34
C MET A 1 -24.15 -53.23 10.08
N THR A 2 -24.39 -51.93 10.21
CA THR A 2 -24.32 -50.95 9.12
C THR A 2 -23.05 -50.12 9.30
N PHE A 3 -22.05 -50.36 8.45
CA PHE A 3 -20.81 -49.58 8.46
C PHE A 3 -21.06 -48.18 7.88
N ASN A 4 -20.68 -47.18 8.66
CA ASN A 4 -20.97 -45.77 8.41
C ASN A 4 -19.93 -45.18 7.43
N ASN A 5 -20.25 -45.20 6.13
CA ASN A 5 -19.38 -44.74 5.03
C ASN A 5 -19.12 -43.21 4.97
N ARG A 6 -19.54 -42.43 5.96
CA ARG A 6 -19.45 -40.95 5.92
C ARG A 6 -18.09 -40.37 6.32
N SER A 7 -17.17 -41.17 6.87
CA SER A 7 -15.88 -40.66 7.39
C SER A 7 -14.77 -40.56 6.35
N LEU A 8 -14.85 -41.28 5.22
CA LEU A 8 -13.77 -41.34 4.23
C LEU A 8 -13.83 -40.19 3.21
N SER A 9 -15.01 -39.60 2.97
CA SER A 9 -15.18 -38.53 1.98
C SER A 9 -14.63 -37.17 2.45
N THR A 10 -14.70 -36.88 3.75
CA THR A 10 -14.26 -35.58 4.31
C THR A 10 -12.74 -35.47 4.44
N LEU A 11 -12.04 -36.59 4.70
CA LEU A 11 -10.58 -36.61 4.74
C LEU A 11 -9.98 -36.47 3.32
N SER A 12 -10.60 -37.14 2.34
CA SER A 12 -10.21 -37.05 0.93
C SER A 12 -10.36 -35.61 0.40
N GLN A 13 -11.48 -34.93 0.68
CA GLN A 13 -11.69 -33.54 0.24
C GLN A 13 -10.69 -32.53 0.81
N ARG A 14 -10.21 -32.72 2.05
CA ARG A 14 -9.25 -31.79 2.69
C ARG A 14 -7.84 -31.89 2.12
N ILE A 15 -7.43 -33.04 1.60
CA ILE A 15 -6.10 -33.24 1.00
C ILE A 15 -6.14 -32.96 -0.50
N LEU A 16 -7.24 -33.27 -1.18
CA LEU A 16 -7.35 -33.09 -2.63
C LEU A 16 -7.35 -31.60 -3.03
N SER A 17 -7.95 -30.74 -2.22
CA SER A 17 -8.06 -29.30 -2.51
C SER A 17 -6.71 -28.58 -2.60
N PRO A 18 -5.78 -28.65 -1.62
CA PRO A 18 -4.49 -27.97 -1.72
C PRO A 18 -3.59 -28.55 -2.82
N VAL A 19 -3.64 -29.86 -3.05
CA VAL A 19 -2.88 -30.51 -4.13
C VAL A 19 -3.37 -30.07 -5.50
N LEU A 20 -4.70 -29.99 -5.70
CA LEU A 20 -5.29 -29.51 -6.94
C LEU A 20 -4.98 -28.02 -7.17
N SER A 21 -5.02 -27.20 -6.13
CA SER A 21 -4.64 -25.78 -6.20
C SER A 21 -3.16 -25.61 -6.58
N LEU A 22 -2.24 -26.39 -5.97
CA LEU A 22 -0.83 -26.39 -6.35
C LEU A 22 -0.66 -26.80 -7.83
N LEU A 23 -1.34 -27.86 -8.26
CA LEU A 23 -1.25 -28.36 -9.63
C LEU A 23 -1.80 -27.35 -10.66
N LEU A 24 -2.89 -26.65 -10.32
CA LEU A 24 -3.45 -25.56 -11.12
C LEU A 24 -2.50 -24.35 -11.18
N CYS A 25 -1.82 -24.00 -10.08
CA CYS A 25 -0.80 -22.96 -10.09
C CYS A 25 0.39 -23.33 -10.99
N PHE A 26 0.84 -24.60 -10.97
CA PHE A 26 1.89 -25.08 -11.87
C PHE A 26 1.48 -25.08 -13.35
N LEU A 27 0.22 -25.42 -13.65
CA LEU A 27 -0.33 -25.35 -15.00
C LEU A 27 -0.44 -23.91 -15.51
N GLY A 28 -0.81 -22.96 -14.64
CA GLY A 28 -0.83 -21.54 -14.96
C GLY A 28 0.57 -21.00 -15.30
N LEU A 29 1.58 -21.39 -14.52
CA LEU A 29 2.99 -21.04 -14.77
C LEU A 29 3.53 -21.66 -16.08
N ALA A 30 3.06 -22.86 -16.44
CA ALA A 30 3.42 -23.51 -17.69
C ALA A 30 2.77 -22.83 -18.92
N GLN A 31 1.60 -22.19 -18.76
CA GLN A 31 0.94 -21.43 -19.84
C GLN A 31 1.43 -19.99 -19.97
N THR A 32 1.94 -19.36 -18.91
CA THR A 32 2.65 -18.08 -18.98
C THR A 32 4.09 -18.22 -19.48
N GLY A 33 4.34 -19.23 -20.31
CA GLY A 33 5.55 -19.34 -21.08
C GLY A 33 5.67 -18.15 -22.02
N CYS A 34 6.59 -17.25 -21.69
CA CYS A 34 7.43 -16.47 -22.60
C CYS A 34 8.14 -17.32 -23.69
N ALA A 35 7.57 -18.44 -24.12
CA ALA A 35 8.08 -19.36 -25.13
C ALA A 35 7.76 -18.89 -26.55
N SER A 36 6.92 -17.87 -26.73
CA SER A 36 6.60 -17.30 -28.04
C SER A 36 6.46 -15.77 -27.99
N GLY A 37 7.60 -15.06 -27.99
CA GLY A 37 7.69 -13.86 -28.83
C GLY A 37 7.72 -12.45 -28.23
N GLY A 38 8.24 -12.22 -27.02
CA GLY A 38 8.44 -10.85 -26.51
C GLY A 38 9.88 -10.33 -26.58
N PHE A 39 10.82 -11.04 -25.95
CA PHE A 39 12.18 -10.54 -25.74
C PHE A 39 13.22 -11.42 -26.44
N LYS A 40 14.13 -10.78 -27.19
CA LYS A 40 15.21 -11.45 -27.97
C LYS A 40 16.09 -12.34 -27.08
N LEU A 41 16.29 -11.93 -25.82
CA LEU A 41 17.09 -12.65 -24.83
C LEU A 41 16.47 -13.98 -24.39
N THR A 42 15.16 -14.02 -24.12
CA THR A 42 14.47 -15.27 -23.74
C THR A 42 14.47 -16.29 -24.87
N ARG A 43 14.38 -15.84 -26.12
CA ARG A 43 14.47 -16.73 -27.30
C ARG A 43 15.87 -17.31 -27.48
N GLN A 44 16.92 -16.51 -27.32
CA GLN A 44 18.31 -16.97 -27.38
C GLN A 44 18.63 -17.94 -26.24
N TYR A 45 18.16 -17.63 -25.03
CA TYR A 45 18.34 -18.50 -23.87
C TYR A 45 17.62 -19.85 -24.05
N ALA A 46 16.37 -19.86 -24.53
CA ALA A 46 15.63 -21.09 -24.80
C ALA A 46 16.31 -21.97 -25.88
N GLN A 47 16.85 -21.34 -26.94
CA GLN A 47 17.64 -22.06 -27.94
C GLN A 47 18.93 -22.64 -27.37
N PHE A 48 19.60 -21.91 -26.47
CA PHE A 48 20.79 -22.40 -25.78
C PHE A 48 20.49 -23.59 -24.86
N VAL A 49 19.47 -23.49 -24.01
CA VAL A 49 19.02 -24.56 -23.10
C VAL A 49 18.58 -25.80 -23.87
N ASN A 50 17.92 -25.63 -25.02
CA ASN A 50 17.49 -26.75 -25.86
C ASN A 50 18.63 -27.50 -26.55
N LYS A 51 19.82 -26.90 -26.68
CA LYS A 51 21.02 -27.59 -27.22
C LYS A 51 21.74 -28.47 -26.20
N GLN A 52 21.38 -28.38 -24.91
CA GLN A 52 22.02 -29.15 -23.85
C GLN A 52 21.42 -30.55 -23.70
N SER A 53 22.17 -31.45 -23.04
CA SER A 53 21.67 -32.79 -22.69
C SER A 53 20.48 -32.72 -21.73
N LEU A 54 19.66 -33.78 -21.68
CA LEU A 54 18.43 -33.80 -20.90
C LEU A 54 18.66 -33.51 -19.41
N ILE A 55 19.74 -34.05 -18.83
CA ILE A 55 20.10 -33.82 -17.42
C ILE A 55 20.46 -32.35 -17.17
N ILE A 56 21.31 -31.76 -18.03
CA ILE A 56 21.72 -30.36 -17.91
C ILE A 56 20.52 -29.42 -18.07
N ARG A 57 19.59 -29.75 -18.96
CA ARG A 57 18.37 -28.98 -19.18
C ARG A 57 17.52 -28.89 -17.90
N ILE A 58 17.34 -30.00 -17.17
CA ILE A 58 16.59 -30.02 -15.91
C ILE A 58 17.27 -29.11 -14.87
N VAL A 59 18.59 -29.21 -14.73
CA VAL A 59 19.36 -28.39 -13.79
C VAL A 59 19.24 -26.90 -14.15
N LEU A 60 19.36 -26.54 -15.44
CA LEU A 60 19.21 -25.16 -15.89
C LEU A 60 17.80 -24.61 -15.61
N TYR A 61 16.75 -25.41 -15.78
CA TYR A 61 15.38 -24.97 -15.46
C TYR A 61 15.17 -24.74 -13.96
N LEU A 62 15.70 -25.61 -13.09
CA LEU A 62 15.62 -25.40 -11.64
C LEU A 62 16.32 -24.11 -11.21
N VAL A 63 17.54 -23.87 -11.71
CA VAL A 63 18.30 -22.66 -11.37
C VAL A 63 17.60 -21.40 -11.88
N THR A 64 17.13 -21.42 -13.13
CA THR A 64 16.43 -20.25 -13.69
C THR A 64 15.10 -19.96 -13.03
N MET A 65 14.36 -20.98 -12.57
CA MET A 65 13.15 -20.77 -11.79
C MET A 65 13.45 -20.01 -10.49
N VAL A 66 14.53 -20.39 -9.78
CA VAL A 66 14.93 -19.72 -8.53
C VAL A 66 15.33 -18.26 -8.80
N VAL A 67 16.15 -18.01 -9.82
CA VAL A 67 16.55 -16.65 -10.20
C VAL A 67 15.33 -15.81 -10.55
N PHE A 68 14.40 -16.36 -11.35
CA PHE A 68 13.19 -15.65 -11.75
C PHE A 68 12.27 -15.35 -10.55
N ALA A 69 12.11 -16.28 -9.62
CA ALA A 69 11.34 -16.05 -8.40
C ALA A 69 11.95 -14.92 -7.56
N ILE A 70 13.28 -14.89 -7.40
CA ILE A 70 13.98 -13.82 -6.69
C ILE A 70 13.80 -12.49 -7.42
N THR A 71 13.95 -12.45 -8.74
CA THR A 71 13.76 -11.23 -9.53
C THR A 71 12.34 -10.67 -9.41
N LEU A 72 11.31 -11.52 -9.47
CA LEU A 72 9.92 -11.09 -9.28
C LEU A 72 9.67 -10.51 -7.87
N VAL A 73 10.26 -11.11 -6.84
CA VAL A 73 10.17 -10.58 -5.47
C VAL A 73 10.86 -9.23 -5.37
N ILE A 74 12.05 -9.09 -5.95
CA ILE A 74 12.78 -7.82 -5.99
C ILE A 74 11.97 -6.75 -6.74
N ASP A 75 11.45 -7.07 -7.93
CA ASP A 75 10.62 -6.15 -8.71
C ASP A 75 9.38 -5.73 -7.93
N ALA A 76 8.69 -6.67 -7.27
CA ALA A 76 7.54 -6.35 -6.44
C ALA A 76 7.89 -5.42 -5.26
N VAL A 77 9.03 -5.63 -4.61
CA VAL A 77 9.50 -4.75 -3.53
C VAL A 77 9.88 -3.38 -4.07
N ILE A 78 10.63 -3.32 -5.17
CA ILE A 78 11.07 -2.06 -5.77
C ILE A 78 9.87 -1.26 -6.27
N PHE A 79 8.92 -1.87 -6.99
CA PHE A 79 7.73 -1.17 -7.48
C PHE A 79 6.84 -0.68 -6.35
N ASN A 80 6.59 -1.51 -5.32
CA ASN A 80 5.85 -1.05 -4.13
C ASN A 80 6.57 0.11 -3.42
N THR A 81 7.91 0.05 -3.37
CA THR A 81 8.71 1.13 -2.78
C THR A 81 8.63 2.39 -3.64
N MET A 82 8.77 2.29 -4.96
CA MET A 82 8.62 3.41 -5.89
C MET A 82 7.22 4.01 -5.81
N ASP A 83 6.16 3.20 -5.82
CA ASP A 83 4.78 3.68 -5.70
C ASP A 83 4.51 4.35 -4.33
N PHE A 84 5.16 3.89 -3.26
CA PHE A 84 5.14 4.55 -1.95
C PHE A 84 5.83 5.92 -2.00
N TRP A 85 7.02 6.01 -2.61
CA TRP A 85 7.79 7.27 -2.71
C TRP A 85 7.20 8.28 -3.69
N GLU A 86 6.64 7.82 -4.80
CA GLU A 86 5.93 8.66 -5.78
C GLU A 86 4.54 9.07 -5.28
N GLY A 87 4.11 8.53 -4.14
CA GLY A 87 2.81 8.83 -3.53
C GLY A 87 1.62 8.29 -4.33
N ARG A 88 1.83 7.37 -5.27
CA ARG A 88 0.75 6.73 -6.04
C ARG A 88 -0.11 5.82 -5.17
N VAL A 89 0.49 5.18 -4.16
CA VAL A 89 -0.28 4.46 -3.14
C VAL A 89 -1.06 5.45 -2.26
N SER A 90 -0.51 6.64 -1.98
CA SER A 90 -1.16 7.70 -1.19
C SER A 90 -2.20 8.53 -1.96
N ALA A 91 -2.29 8.39 -3.27
CA ALA A 91 -3.20 9.18 -4.10
C ALA A 91 -4.67 8.73 -4.02
N ASN A 92 -4.98 7.71 -3.22
CA ASN A 92 -6.34 7.24 -2.99
C ASN A 92 -6.92 7.79 -1.68
N THR A 93 -8.23 7.96 -1.64
CA THR A 93 -8.94 8.26 -0.39
C THR A 93 -8.91 7.04 0.51
N TYR A 94 -8.28 7.17 1.68
CA TYR A 94 -8.28 6.14 2.72
C TYR A 94 -9.50 6.31 3.61
N HIS A 95 -10.27 5.25 3.77
CA HIS A 95 -11.40 5.21 4.68
C HIS A 95 -11.10 4.25 5.84
N PHE A 96 -11.23 4.73 7.07
CA PHE A 96 -11.14 3.88 8.25
C PHE A 96 -12.13 4.36 9.31
N ASN A 97 -12.57 3.43 10.17
CA ASN A 97 -13.50 3.70 11.25
C ASN A 97 -12.82 3.43 12.59
N GLU A 98 -12.92 4.37 13.52
CA GLU A 98 -12.35 4.28 14.86
C GLU A 98 -13.27 5.01 15.85
N ASP A 99 -13.54 4.41 17.00
CA ASP A 99 -14.36 5.00 18.08
C ASP A 99 -15.72 5.57 17.64
N GLY A 100 -16.39 4.90 16.70
CA GLY A 100 -17.70 5.33 16.19
C GLY A 100 -17.62 6.53 15.24
N LYS A 101 -16.43 6.88 14.74
CA LYS A 101 -16.20 7.91 13.72
C LYS A 101 -15.66 7.27 12.45
N SER A 102 -16.02 7.85 11.31
CA SER A 102 -15.48 7.52 10.00
C SER A 102 -14.52 8.62 9.56
N TYR A 103 -13.32 8.23 9.19
CA TYR A 103 -12.27 9.10 8.69
C TYR A 103 -12.08 8.85 7.21
N ALA A 104 -12.12 9.89 6.39
CA ALA A 104 -11.77 9.86 4.98
C ALA A 104 -10.56 10.78 4.75
N VAL A 105 -9.41 10.20 4.42
CA VAL A 105 -8.15 10.93 4.21
C VAL A 105 -7.82 10.93 2.73
N THR A 106 -7.76 12.10 2.11
CA THR A 106 -7.41 12.27 0.69
C THR A 106 -6.13 13.06 0.57
N HIS A 107 -5.12 12.51 -0.11
CA HIS A 107 -3.91 13.25 -0.45
C HIS A 107 -3.98 13.74 -1.90
N SER A 108 -3.54 14.97 -2.13
CA SER A 108 -3.52 15.61 -3.43
C SER A 108 -2.34 16.57 -3.55
N TYR A 109 -2.07 17.03 -4.77
CA TYR A 109 -1.10 18.07 -5.06
C TYR A 109 -1.82 19.30 -5.59
N VAL A 110 -1.46 20.49 -5.12
CA VAL A 110 -2.07 21.76 -5.51
C VAL A 110 -1.07 22.63 -6.26
N GLY A 111 -1.52 23.21 -7.37
CA GLY A 111 -0.77 24.19 -8.13
C GLY A 111 0.38 23.62 -9.00
N PRO A 112 1.08 24.50 -9.73
CA PRO A 112 2.18 24.10 -10.62
C PRO A 112 3.38 23.53 -9.85
N ASP A 113 3.59 23.98 -8.60
CA ASP A 113 4.70 23.59 -7.75
C ASP A 113 4.49 22.23 -7.07
N LYS A 114 3.35 21.57 -7.31
CA LYS A 114 2.97 20.29 -6.70
C LYS A 114 3.10 20.32 -5.17
N LEU A 115 2.55 21.35 -4.53
CA LEU A 115 2.52 21.45 -3.07
C LEU A 115 1.58 20.38 -2.50
N ARG A 116 1.98 19.72 -1.43
CA ARG A 116 1.20 18.63 -0.84
C ARG A 116 -0.02 19.17 -0.09
N ARG A 117 -1.16 18.52 -0.30
CA ARG A 117 -2.40 18.79 0.43
C ARG A 117 -3.01 17.49 0.91
N THR A 118 -3.39 17.45 2.18
CA THR A 118 -4.15 16.34 2.77
C THR A 118 -5.46 16.86 3.32
N ASP A 119 -6.58 16.35 2.83
CA ASP A 119 -7.91 16.64 3.38
C ASP A 119 -8.37 15.43 4.20
N ILE A 120 -8.71 15.66 5.47
CA ILE A 120 -9.23 14.67 6.41
C ILE A 120 -10.67 15.06 6.72
N GLN A 121 -11.63 14.23 6.32
CA GLN A 121 -13.03 14.39 6.68
C GLN A 121 -13.36 13.42 7.81
N VAL A 122 -13.84 13.97 8.91
CA VAL A 122 -14.30 13.20 10.06
C VAL A 122 -15.82 13.29 10.08
N THR A 123 -16.46 12.13 10.05
CA THR A 123 -17.91 11.97 10.01
C THR A 123 -18.32 11.12 11.20
N ASP A 124 -19.19 11.62 12.07
CA ASP A 124 -19.76 10.77 13.12
C ASP A 124 -20.59 9.64 12.49
N SER A 125 -20.48 8.43 13.04
CA SER A 125 -21.24 7.28 12.53
C SER A 125 -22.75 7.57 12.58
N PRO A 126 -23.52 7.19 11.55
CA PRO A 126 -24.96 7.44 11.48
C PRO A 126 -25.75 6.81 12.64
N ALA A 127 -25.13 5.94 13.44
CA ALA A 127 -25.74 5.34 14.62
C ALA A 127 -25.95 6.32 15.80
N THR A 128 -25.22 7.44 15.86
CA THR A 128 -25.16 8.30 17.06
C THR A 128 -25.89 9.65 16.96
N GLY A 129 -26.49 9.99 15.81
CA GLY A 129 -27.28 11.23 15.67
C GLY A 129 -26.93 12.03 14.40
N PRO A 130 -27.18 13.36 14.37
CA PRO A 130 -26.91 14.19 13.20
C PRO A 130 -25.41 14.13 12.84
N VAL A 131 -25.13 13.98 11.56
CA VAL A 131 -23.78 13.81 11.03
C VAL A 131 -23.00 15.12 11.21
N HIS A 132 -22.12 15.17 12.21
CA HIS A 132 -21.13 16.23 12.31
C HIS A 132 -19.98 15.92 11.35
N LEU A 133 -19.82 16.80 10.36
CA LEU A 133 -18.70 16.75 9.41
C LEU A 133 -17.66 17.77 9.85
N VAL A 134 -16.48 17.30 10.26
CA VAL A 134 -15.31 18.16 10.48
C VAL A 134 -14.34 17.91 9.34
N LYS A 135 -13.97 18.97 8.61
CA LYS A 135 -12.97 18.90 7.55
C LYS A 135 -11.68 19.54 8.03
N ILE A 136 -10.64 18.74 8.23
CA ILE A 136 -9.29 19.20 8.54
C ILE A 136 -8.49 19.18 7.24
N THR A 137 -7.88 20.29 6.86
CA THR A 137 -7.01 20.40 5.69
C THR A 137 -5.59 20.72 6.14
N LEU A 138 -4.63 19.90 5.73
CA LEU A 138 -3.21 20.13 5.87
C LEU A 138 -2.68 20.57 4.51
N ALA A 139 -2.28 21.83 4.36
CA ALA A 139 -1.82 22.40 3.10
C ALA A 139 -0.39 22.93 3.22
N GLU A 140 0.53 22.33 2.46
CA GLU A 140 1.89 22.82 2.31
C GLU A 140 1.89 24.17 1.56
N GLN A 141 2.70 25.10 2.05
CA GLN A 141 2.92 26.42 1.46
C GLN A 141 4.29 26.48 0.76
N PRO A 142 4.49 27.39 -0.20
CA PRO A 142 5.77 27.55 -0.90
C PRO A 142 6.98 27.75 0.02
N GLU A 143 6.78 28.37 1.18
CA GLU A 143 7.82 28.58 2.19
C GLU A 143 8.18 27.33 3.02
N GLY A 144 7.59 26.17 2.73
CA GLY A 144 7.83 24.90 3.44
C GLY A 144 7.10 24.79 4.78
N ARG A 145 6.07 25.61 5.00
CA ARG A 145 5.17 25.55 6.16
C ARG A 145 3.95 24.72 5.85
N ILE A 146 3.33 24.12 6.87
CA ILE A 146 2.05 23.43 6.73
C ILE A 146 0.98 24.24 7.45
N HIS A 147 -0.03 24.68 6.70
CA HIS A 147 -1.23 25.28 7.24
C HIS A 147 -2.23 24.18 7.61
N VAL A 148 -2.72 24.22 8.85
CA VAL A 148 -3.79 23.36 9.36
C VAL A 148 -5.07 24.20 9.38
N LEU A 149 -6.01 23.86 8.51
CA LEU A 149 -7.31 24.51 8.43
C LEU A 149 -8.39 23.56 8.95
N GLU A 150 -9.32 24.07 9.73
CA GLU A 150 -10.51 23.36 10.16
C GLU A 150 -11.73 24.07 9.55
N ASN A 151 -12.49 23.36 8.73
CA ASN A 151 -13.62 23.92 7.99
C ASN A 151 -13.22 25.20 7.21
N ASP A 152 -12.07 25.11 6.52
CA ASP A 152 -11.44 26.18 5.75
C ASP A 152 -10.99 27.42 6.56
N GLN A 153 -11.03 27.36 7.90
CA GLN A 153 -10.46 28.38 8.79
C GLN A 153 -9.09 27.96 9.30
N LEU A 154 -8.09 28.84 9.21
CA LEU A 154 -6.74 28.55 9.69
C LEU A 154 -6.72 28.41 11.23
N LYS A 155 -6.34 27.23 11.72
CA LYS A 155 -6.25 26.90 13.15
C LYS A 155 -4.82 26.76 13.64
N ALA A 156 -3.92 26.26 12.80
CA ALA A 156 -2.53 26.13 13.17
C ALA A 156 -1.58 26.26 11.98
N ILE A 157 -0.33 26.60 12.28
CA ILE A 157 0.77 26.62 11.32
C ILE A 157 1.88 25.76 11.91
N ALA A 158 2.26 24.70 11.20
CA ALA A 158 3.44 23.92 11.52
C ALA A 158 4.64 24.42 10.70
N GLU A 159 5.74 24.68 11.38
CA GLU A 159 6.99 25.19 10.80
C GLU A 159 8.15 24.26 11.19
N ASP A 160 9.28 24.41 10.51
CA ASP A 160 10.55 23.76 10.88
C ASP A 160 10.50 22.21 10.88
N ILE A 161 9.72 21.60 9.99
CA ILE A 161 9.43 20.14 9.93
C ILE A 161 10.69 19.27 9.82
N TYR A 162 11.73 19.76 9.14
CA TYR A 162 13.01 19.05 8.99
C TYR A 162 13.97 19.27 10.18
N SER A 163 13.55 20.04 11.19
CA SER A 163 14.32 20.31 12.41
C SER A 163 13.42 20.10 13.64
N LEU A 164 13.55 20.91 14.70
CA LEU A 164 12.65 20.83 15.85
C LEU A 164 11.28 21.45 15.47
N PRO A 165 10.23 20.64 15.25
CA PRO A 165 8.98 21.14 14.70
C PRO A 165 8.31 22.08 15.70
N LYS A 166 7.84 23.21 15.18
CA LYS A 166 7.10 24.21 15.95
C LYS A 166 5.67 24.25 15.44
N LEU A 167 4.72 24.33 16.36
CA LEU A 167 3.31 24.51 16.03
C LEU A 167 2.84 25.84 16.61
N THR A 168 2.31 26.69 15.75
CA THR A 168 1.65 27.94 16.14
C THR A 168 0.15 27.72 16.06
N LEU A 169 -0.51 27.68 17.21
CA LEU A 169 -1.96 27.64 17.32
C LEU A 169 -2.53 29.05 17.17
N ILE A 170 -3.61 29.17 16.40
CA ILE A 170 -4.31 30.42 16.10
C ILE A 170 -5.72 30.32 16.67
N ASP A 171 -6.02 31.18 17.64
CA ASP A 171 -7.33 31.31 18.26
C ASP A 171 -7.78 32.78 18.20
N GLY A 172 -8.56 33.11 17.16
CA GLY A 172 -8.87 34.49 16.80
C GLY A 172 -7.59 35.28 16.48
N ASP A 173 -7.38 36.39 17.20
CA ASP A 173 -6.17 37.22 17.05
C ASP A 173 -4.96 36.72 17.85
N LYS A 174 -5.15 35.72 18.73
CA LYS A 174 -4.08 35.20 19.57
C LYS A 174 -3.30 34.14 18.83
N ARG A 175 -1.97 34.29 18.83
CA ARG A 175 -1.02 33.31 18.31
C ARG A 175 -0.21 32.74 19.47
N ASN A 176 -0.26 31.42 19.65
CA ASN A 176 0.51 30.72 20.66
C ASN A 176 1.43 29.71 19.98
N THR A 177 2.72 30.02 19.93
CA THR A 177 3.73 29.16 19.33
C THR A 177 4.41 28.32 20.40
N LYS A 178 4.35 27.00 20.25
CA LYS A 178 5.04 26.05 21.13
C LYS A 178 5.81 25.02 20.31
N ALA A 179 6.88 24.49 20.89
CA ALA A 179 7.57 23.35 20.30
C ALA A 179 6.69 22.10 20.44
N LEU A 180 6.67 21.22 19.44
CA LEU A 180 5.81 20.03 19.46
C LEU A 180 6.00 19.15 20.72
N PRO A 181 7.22 18.92 21.24
CA PRO A 181 7.39 18.14 22.47
C PRO A 181 6.67 18.74 23.69
N GLN A 182 6.55 20.07 23.76
CA GLN A 182 5.84 20.75 24.86
C GLN A 182 4.33 20.54 24.75
N LEU A 183 3.79 20.58 23.52
CA LEU A 183 2.36 20.34 23.28
C LEU A 183 1.96 18.89 23.60
N VAL A 184 2.81 17.92 23.24
CA VAL A 184 2.58 16.51 23.57
C VAL A 184 2.63 16.29 25.08
N ALA A 185 3.52 16.98 25.79
CA ALA A 185 3.59 16.90 27.26
C ALA A 185 2.37 17.53 27.96
N GLU A 186 1.73 18.54 27.35
CA GLU A 186 0.51 19.17 27.88
C GLU A 186 -0.77 18.37 27.58
N ALA A 187 -0.75 17.52 26.55
CA ALA A 187 -1.90 16.73 26.12
C ALA A 187 -2.04 15.38 26.86
N ASN A 188 -1.00 14.93 27.56
CA ASN A 188 -0.98 13.71 28.37
C ASN A 188 -1.08 14.05 29.86
#